data_AF-A0A937V1U7-F1
#
_entry.id   AF-A0A937V1U7-F1
#
_cell.length_a   1.000
_cell.length_b   1.000
_cell.length_c   1.000
_cell.angle_alpha   90.00
_cell.angle_beta   90.00
_cell.angle_gamma   90.00
#
_symmetry.space_group_name_H-M   'P 1'
#
loop_
_entity.id
_entity.type
_entity.pdbx_description
1 polymer ?
#
loop_
_entity_poly.entity_id
_entity_poly.type
_entity_poly.pdbx_seq_one_letter_code
_entity_poly.pdbx_strand_id
1 'polypeptide(L)'
;MRRAQILLKADIEGANWMDAQIAEAFDCRTKTVENICQRLVERGLEETLNGVGRSTPPTEKLLNGEQEAHIVALRLAYIGTFQSTATHGRKGQEIALW
;
A
#
# COMPACT_ATOMS: atom_id res chain seq x y z
N MET A 1 -2.31 11.88 12.48
CA MET A 1 -2.45 12.70 13.71
C MET A 1 -1.18 13.45 14.12
N ARG A 2 0.02 12.86 14.09
CA ARG A 2 1.26 13.52 14.60
C ARG A 2 1.58 14.89 13.96
N ARG A 3 1.38 15.06 12.64
CA ARG A 3 1.69 16.32 11.93
C ARG A 3 0.85 17.51 12.41
N ALA A 4 -0.45 17.32 12.60
CA ALA A 4 -1.35 18.37 13.08
C ALA A 4 -0.95 18.85 14.48
N GLN A 5 -0.59 17.91 15.38
CA GLN A 5 -0.18 18.23 16.74
C GLN A 5 1.16 18.99 16.78
N ILE A 6 2.11 18.62 15.90
CA ILE A 6 3.37 19.34 15.72
C ILE A 6 3.11 20.79 15.30
N LEU A 7 2.28 21.00 14.27
CA LEU A 7 1.94 22.35 13.79
C LEU A 7 1.23 23.18 14.86
N LEU A 8 0.30 22.59 15.61
CA LEU A 8 -0.39 23.27 16.71
C LEU A 8 0.56 23.70 17.84
N LYS A 9 1.63 22.93 18.09
CA LYS A 9 2.65 23.31 19.09
C LYS A 9 3.60 24.39 18.58
N ALA A 10 3.86 24.42 17.27
CA ALA A 10 4.69 25.42 16.62
C ALA A 10 3.95 26.75 16.36
N ASP A 11 2.62 26.77 16.49
CA ASP A 11 1.80 27.95 16.22
C ASP A 11 2.17 29.13 17.11
N ILE A 12 2.40 30.29 16.49
CA ILE A 12 2.81 31.54 17.13
C ILE A 12 1.68 32.08 18.01
N GLU A 13 0.42 31.90 17.60
CA GLU A 13 -0.75 32.27 18.41
C GLU A 13 -1.06 31.23 19.50
N GLY A 14 -0.41 30.06 19.42
CA GLY A 14 -0.57 28.95 20.34
C GLY A 14 0.57 28.85 21.35
N ALA A 15 1.12 27.64 21.45
CA ALA A 15 2.18 27.36 22.42
C ALA A 15 3.54 27.95 22.00
N ASN A 16 3.73 28.22 20.70
CA ASN A 16 4.96 28.75 20.10
C ASN A 16 6.23 28.05 20.58
N TRP A 17 6.20 26.72 20.63
CA TRP A 17 7.33 25.91 21.08
C TRP A 17 8.45 25.93 20.05
N MET A 18 9.71 25.89 20.53
CA MET A 18 10.85 25.67 19.65
C MET A 18 10.86 24.24 19.13
N ASP A 19 11.39 24.05 17.91
CA ASP A 19 11.45 22.74 17.24
C ASP A 19 12.10 21.64 18.09
N ALA A 20 13.11 21.99 18.91
CA ALA A 20 13.75 21.04 19.83
C ALA A 20 12.79 20.52 20.92
N GLN A 21 11.95 21.38 21.48
CA GLN A 21 10.96 21.01 22.51
C GLN A 21 9.86 20.14 21.91
N ILE A 22 9.44 20.45 20.69
CA ILE A 22 8.48 19.65 19.94
C ILE A 22 9.09 18.28 19.62
N ALA A 23 10.34 18.25 19.16
CA ALA A 23 11.05 17.03 18.82
C ALA A 23 11.16 16.08 20.01
N GLU A 24 11.51 16.60 21.18
CA GLU A 24 11.53 15.87 22.45
C GLU A 24 10.13 15.35 22.83
N ALA A 25 9.11 16.21 22.81
CA ALA A 25 7.75 15.84 23.21
C ALA A 25 7.11 14.76 22.32
N PHE A 26 7.47 14.71 21.04
CA PHE A 26 6.95 13.72 20.09
C PHE A 26 7.92 12.57 19.80
N ASP A 27 9.06 12.49 20.49
CA ASP A 27 10.11 11.49 20.25
C ASP A 27 10.42 11.37 18.74
N CYS A 28 10.89 12.49 18.18
CA CYS A 28 11.31 12.56 16.78
C CYS A 28 12.54 13.44 16.62
N ARG A 29 13.11 13.45 15.42
CA ARG A 29 14.24 14.32 15.11
C ARG A 29 13.73 15.74 14.91
N THR A 30 14.50 16.75 15.32
CA THR A 30 14.23 18.17 15.01
C THR A 30 14.00 18.37 13.52
N LYS A 31 14.74 17.66 12.67
CA LYS A 31 14.57 17.70 11.22
C LYS A 31 13.16 17.29 10.75
N THR A 32 12.47 16.43 11.48
CA THR A 32 11.09 16.06 11.18
C THR A 32 10.14 17.23 11.41
N VAL A 33 10.34 18.00 12.48
CA VAL A 33 9.55 19.20 12.78
C VAL A 33 9.79 20.27 11.69
N GLU A 34 11.05 20.57 11.40
CA GLU A 34 11.44 21.51 10.34
C GLU A 34 10.80 21.14 8.99
N ASN A 35 10.88 19.87 8.59
CA ASN A 35 10.31 19.42 7.31
C ASN A 35 8.78 19.53 7.28
N ILE A 36 8.10 19.39 8.42
CA ILE A 36 6.64 19.55 8.52
C ILE A 36 6.29 21.03 8.37
N CYS A 37 6.99 21.93 9.07
CA CYS A 37 6.79 23.37 8.97
C CYS A 37 7.12 23.88 7.55
N GLN A 38 8.21 23.41 6.96
CA GLN A 38 8.57 23.71 5.57
C GLN A 38 7.47 23.27 4.59
N ARG A 39 6.94 22.04 4.73
CA ARG A 39 5.84 21.57 3.88
C ARG A 39 4.57 22.40 4.03
N LEU A 40 4.26 22.89 5.23
CA LEU A 40 3.10 23.76 5.44
C LEU A 40 3.23 25.03 4.61
N VAL A 41 4.41 25.66 4.62
CA VAL A 41 4.70 26.89 3.86
C VAL A 41 4.73 26.62 2.36
N GLU A 42 5.37 25.54 1.92
CA GLU A 42 5.58 25.25 0.50
C GLU A 42 4.35 24.65 -0.20
N ARG A 43 3.54 23.88 0.53
CA ARG A 43 2.52 22.99 -0.06
C ARG A 43 1.13 23.16 0.56
N GLY A 44 1.01 23.99 1.59
CA GLY A 44 -0.25 24.24 2.28
C GLY A 44 -0.63 23.17 3.29
N LEU A 45 -1.73 23.46 4.00
CA LEU A 45 -2.19 22.69 5.15
C LEU A 45 -2.66 21.28 4.76
N GLU A 46 -3.52 21.18 3.74
CA GLU A 46 -4.12 19.90 3.34
C GLU A 46 -3.08 18.87 2.91
N GLU A 47 -2.12 19.27 2.07
CA GLU A 47 -1.05 18.35 1.64
C GLU A 47 -0.14 17.99 2.81
N THR A 48 0.15 18.94 3.71
CA THR A 48 1.00 18.67 4.88
C THR A 48 0.35 17.66 5.82
N LEU A 49 -0.94 17.81 6.11
CA LEU A 49 -1.67 16.94 7.02
C LEU A 49 -1.88 15.54 6.44
N ASN A 50 -2.37 15.46 5.20
CA ASN A 50 -2.82 14.21 4.60
C ASN A 50 -1.71 13.50 3.80
N GLY A 51 -0.71 14.26 3.32
CA GLY A 51 0.26 13.78 2.35
C GLY A 51 -0.34 13.67 0.94
N VAL A 52 0.54 13.53 -0.05
CA VAL A 52 0.13 13.32 -1.44
C VAL A 52 -0.27 11.85 -1.63
N GLY A 53 -1.51 11.63 -2.06
CA GLY A 53 -1.95 10.32 -2.55
C GLY A 53 -1.09 9.90 -3.74
N ARG A 54 -0.43 8.75 -3.63
CA ARG A 54 0.43 8.25 -4.71
C ARG A 54 -0.45 7.71 -5.83
N SER A 55 -0.27 8.25 -7.04
CA SER A 55 -0.94 7.73 -8.25
C SER A 55 -0.40 6.34 -8.64
N THR A 56 0.91 6.14 -8.46
CA THR A 56 1.59 4.88 -8.77
C THR A 56 2.34 4.33 -7.56
N PRO A 57 2.45 3.00 -7.43
CA PRO A 57 3.27 2.40 -6.39
C PRO A 57 4.75 2.77 -6.61
N PRO A 58 5.55 2.92 -5.53
CA PRO A 58 6.97 3.29 -5.64
C PRO A 58 7.82 2.24 -6.35
N THR A 59 7.34 1.01 -6.36
CA THR A 59 7.98 -0.13 -7.01
C THR A 59 7.00 -0.65 -8.03
N GLU A 60 7.46 -0.80 -9.27
CA GLU A 60 6.68 -1.40 -10.33
C GLU A 60 6.34 -2.84 -9.98
N LYS A 61 5.14 -3.29 -10.38
CA LYS A 61 4.76 -4.69 -10.21
C LYS A 61 5.65 -5.55 -11.12
N LEU A 62 6.48 -6.39 -10.52
CA LEU A 62 7.30 -7.35 -11.26
C LEU A 62 6.48 -8.50 -11.86
N LEU A 63 5.36 -8.84 -11.22
CA LEU A 63 4.46 -9.89 -11.64
C LEU A 63 3.19 -9.29 -12.22
N ASN A 64 2.72 -9.88 -13.32
CA ASN A 64 1.39 -9.60 -13.82
C ASN A 64 0.33 -10.41 -13.03
N GLY A 65 -0.96 -10.10 -13.24
CA GLY A 65 -2.04 -10.74 -12.48
C GLY A 65 -2.14 -12.26 -12.66
N GLU A 66 -1.75 -12.79 -13.83
CA GLU A 66 -1.74 -14.23 -14.09
C GLU A 66 -0.62 -14.92 -13.31
N GLN A 67 0.57 -14.32 -13.27
CA GLN A 67 1.71 -14.82 -12.49
C GLN A 67 1.44 -14.76 -10.99
N GLU A 68 0.82 -13.67 -10.50
CA GLU A 68 0.36 -13.56 -9.10
C GLU A 68 -0.63 -14.68 -8.77
N ALA A 69 -1.66 -14.88 -9.63
CA ALA A 69 -2.65 -15.93 -9.46
C ALA A 69 -2.04 -17.34 -9.50
N HIS A 70 -1.07 -17.56 -10.39
CA HIS A 70 -0.36 -18.84 -10.48
C HIS A 70 0.46 -19.13 -9.22
N ILE A 71 1.19 -18.16 -8.68
CA ILE A 71 1.97 -18.34 -7.44
C ILE A 71 1.04 -18.53 -6.24
N VAL A 72 -0.05 -17.78 -6.16
CA VAL A 72 -1.08 -17.96 -5.13
C VAL A 72 -1.68 -19.36 -5.25
N ALA A 73 -2.01 -19.81 -6.47
CA ALA A 73 -2.46 -21.18 -6.71
C ALA A 73 -1.39 -22.19 -6.30
N LEU A 74 -0.12 -22.08 -6.69
CA LEU A 74 0.95 -22.98 -6.22
C LEU A 74 1.06 -23.01 -4.68
N ARG A 75 0.91 -21.85 -4.04
CA ARG A 75 0.97 -21.74 -2.57
C ARG A 75 -0.25 -22.35 -1.88
N LEU A 76 -1.42 -22.26 -2.50
CA LEU A 76 -2.70 -22.76 -1.98
C LEU A 76 -3.07 -24.17 -2.50
N ALA A 77 -2.45 -24.64 -3.58
CA ALA A 77 -2.76 -25.86 -4.34
C ALA A 77 -1.76 -27.00 -4.07
N TYR A 78 -1.43 -27.20 -2.81
CA TYR A 78 -1.59 -28.55 -2.25
C TYR A 78 -2.92 -28.65 -1.49
N ILE A 79 -4.03 -28.22 -2.10
CA ILE A 79 -5.39 -28.65 -1.74
C ILE A 79 -6.15 -28.76 -3.07
N GLY A 80 -6.14 -29.96 -3.67
CA GLY A 80 -6.93 -30.25 -4.86
C GLY A 80 -6.14 -30.85 -6.01
N THR A 81 -5.62 -32.06 -5.83
CA THR A 81 -5.24 -32.94 -6.94
C THR A 81 -6.47 -33.22 -7.80
N PHE A 82 -6.58 -32.62 -8.99
CA PHE A 82 -7.43 -33.14 -10.06
C PHE A 82 -6.54 -33.76 -11.13
N GLN A 83 -6.14 -35.01 -10.89
CA GLN A 83 -5.61 -35.88 -11.95
C GLN A 83 -6.78 -36.24 -12.86
N SER A 84 -6.93 -35.53 -13.98
CA SER A 84 -7.72 -36.03 -15.11
C SER A 84 -6.88 -37.09 -15.82
N THR A 85 -6.98 -38.34 -15.39
CA THR A 85 -6.44 -39.46 -16.16
C THR A 85 -7.30 -39.65 -17.39
N ALA A 86 -6.71 -39.38 -18.55
CA ALA A 86 -7.21 -39.79 -19.84
C ALA A 86 -7.60 -41.28 -19.83
N THR A 87 -8.86 -41.57 -20.11
CA THR A 87 -9.28 -42.89 -20.60
C THR A 87 -9.45 -42.78 -22.11
N HIS A 88 -8.40 -43.17 -22.81
CA HIS A 88 -8.44 -43.53 -24.22
C HIS A 88 -9.34 -44.77 -24.37
N GLY A 89 -10.54 -44.58 -24.92
CA GLY A 89 -11.54 -45.64 -25.09
C GLY A 89 -12.34 -45.46 -26.37
N ARG A 90 -11.66 -45.58 -27.51
CA ARG A 90 -12.24 -45.62 -28.85
C ARG A 90 -13.10 -46.89 -29.01
N LYS A 91 -14.42 -46.82 -28.78
CA LYS A 91 -15.42 -47.78 -29.33
C LYS A 91 -16.81 -47.14 -29.39
N GLY A 92 -17.50 -47.39 -30.50
CA GLY A 92 -18.96 -47.25 -30.60
C GLY A 92 -19.42 -46.00 -31.33
N GLN A 93 -19.37 -46.04 -32.66
CA GLN A 93 -20.36 -45.32 -33.44
C GLN A 93 -21.73 -45.92 -33.10
N GLU A 94 -22.65 -45.08 -32.63
CA GLU A 94 -24.08 -45.34 -32.75
C GLU A 94 -24.71 -44.05 -33.27
N ILE A 95 -24.80 -44.02 -34.61
CA ILE A 95 -25.57 -43.06 -35.38
C ILE A 95 -26.98 -43.64 -35.44
N ALA A 96 -27.91 -43.07 -34.67
CA ALA A 96 -29.34 -43.32 -34.83
C ALA A 96 -30.13 -42.06 -34.46
N LEU A 97 -30.54 -41.35 -35.51
CA LEU A 97 -31.86 -40.72 -35.70
C LEU A 97 -32.37 -39.80 -34.57
N TRP A 98 -32.15 -38.49 -34.70
CA TRP A 98 -33.12 -37.47 -35.15
C TRP A 98 -32.38 -36.20 -35.58
#